data_AF-X8CEC0-F1
#
_entry.id   AF-X8CEC0-F1
#
_cell.length_a   1.000
_cell.length_b   1.000
_cell.length_c   1.000
_cell.angle_alpha   90.00
_cell.angle_beta   90.00
_cell.angle_gamma   90.00
#
_symmetry.space_group_name_H-M   'P 1'
#
loop_
_entity.id
_entity.type
_entity.pdbx_description
1 polymer ?
#
loop_
_entity_poly.entity_id
_entity_poly.type
_entity_poly.pdbx_seq_one_letter_code
_entity_poly.pdbx_strand_id
1 'polypeptide(L)'
;MAAQQALALRDCLRGGDADLAQRFFLMAARGIRPTWAMNQANDRNRSSNRKPSLQRWLRGRLVGAMLNAAGDDTAVTERLLRVTHLVDPPVRLQDPTLLLRVLRANLRQRFRRAQQHRHHRLREAL
;
A
#
# COMPACT_ATOMS: atom_id res chain seq x y z
N MET A 1 4.54 -9.23 -9.65
CA MET A 1 5.29 -10.50 -9.62
C MET A 1 5.72 -10.94 -11.01
N ALA A 2 4.81 -11.40 -11.88
CA ALA A 2 5.18 -11.93 -13.21
C ALA A 2 6.01 -10.96 -14.08
N ALA A 3 5.60 -9.69 -14.18
CA ALA A 3 6.35 -8.69 -14.95
C ALA A 3 7.78 -8.46 -14.42
N GLN A 4 7.99 -8.46 -13.09
CA GLN A 4 9.33 -8.31 -12.51
C GLN A 4 10.19 -9.56 -12.70
N GLN A 5 9.59 -10.76 -12.64
CA GLN A 5 10.29 -12.02 -12.93
C GLN A 5 10.71 -12.09 -14.40
N ALA A 6 9.85 -11.64 -15.33
CA ALA A 6 10.18 -11.57 -16.75
C ALA A 6 11.36 -10.62 -17.03
N LEU A 7 11.39 -9.45 -16.37
CA LEU A 7 12.52 -8.53 -16.44
C LEU A 7 13.80 -9.14 -15.86
N ALA A 8 13.71 -9.80 -14.70
CA ALA A 8 14.85 -10.47 -14.09
C ALA A 8 15.44 -11.58 -14.98
N LEU A 9 14.58 -12.37 -15.63
CA LEU A 9 15.00 -13.41 -16.58
C LEU A 9 15.69 -12.81 -17.80
N ARG A 10 15.11 -11.75 -18.39
CA ARG A 10 15.71 -11.03 -19.53
C ARG A 10 17.12 -10.53 -19.19
N ASP A 11 17.30 -9.94 -18.03
CA ASP A 11 18.58 -9.38 -17.62
C ASP A 11 19.61 -10.48 -17.30
N CYS A 12 19.16 -11.64 -16.80
CA CYS A 12 20.03 -12.82 -16.62
C CYS A 12 20.47 -13.41 -17.98
N LEU A 13 19.55 -13.55 -18.94
CA LEU A 13 19.85 -14.04 -20.30
C LEU A 13 20.84 -13.13 -21.05
N ARG A 14 20.77 -11.81 -20.84
CA ARG A 14 21.75 -10.86 -21.41
C ARG A 14 23.18 -11.09 -20.91
N GLY A 15 23.34 -11.66 -19.73
CA GLY A 15 24.65 -12.04 -19.18
C GLY A 15 25.09 -13.45 -19.53
N GLY A 16 24.40 -14.14 -20.45
CA GLY A 16 24.70 -15.50 -20.88
C GLY A 16 24.11 -16.58 -19.97
N ASP A 17 24.37 -17.83 -20.36
CA ASP A 17 23.60 -19.00 -19.92
C ASP A 17 24.23 -19.71 -18.71
N ALA A 18 25.48 -19.37 -18.40
CA ALA A 18 26.20 -19.90 -17.25
C ALA A 18 25.47 -19.54 -15.94
N ASP A 19 25.22 -20.57 -15.13
CA ASP A 19 24.50 -20.49 -13.85
C ASP A 19 23.17 -19.74 -13.92
N LEU A 20 22.51 -19.76 -15.09
CA LEU A 20 21.31 -18.96 -15.38
C LEU A 20 20.21 -19.18 -14.34
N ALA A 21 19.94 -20.43 -14.00
CA ALA A 21 18.93 -20.77 -13.00
C ALA A 21 19.26 -20.16 -11.63
N GLN A 22 20.50 -20.30 -11.16
CA GLN A 22 20.91 -19.78 -9.86
C GLN A 22 20.84 -18.24 -9.82
N ARG A 23 21.34 -17.56 -10.85
CA ARG A 23 21.29 -16.10 -10.99
C ARG A 23 19.85 -15.59 -11.05
N PHE A 24 19.01 -16.23 -11.84
CA PHE A 24 17.58 -15.91 -11.93
C PHE A 24 16.87 -16.07 -10.59
N PHE A 25 17.01 -17.22 -9.91
CA PHE A 25 16.34 -17.46 -8.64
C PHE A 25 16.84 -16.52 -7.54
N LEU A 26 18.13 -16.19 -7.51
CA LEU A 26 18.68 -15.18 -6.59
C LEU A 26 18.07 -13.80 -6.84
N MET A 27 17.93 -13.38 -8.10
CA MET A 27 17.29 -12.10 -8.45
C MET A 27 15.80 -12.12 -8.13
N ALA A 28 15.07 -13.17 -8.51
CA ALA A 28 13.65 -13.31 -8.25
C ALA A 28 13.34 -13.34 -6.74
N ALA A 29 14.18 -14.03 -5.95
CA ALA A 29 14.04 -14.07 -4.50
C ALA A 29 14.11 -12.69 -3.86
N ARG A 30 14.88 -11.73 -4.40
CA ARG A 30 14.92 -10.35 -3.88
C ARG A 30 13.55 -9.66 -3.98
N GLY A 31 12.80 -9.92 -5.05
CA GLY A 31 11.44 -9.39 -5.23
C GLY A 31 10.37 -10.13 -4.43
N ILE A 32 10.49 -11.47 -4.31
CA ILE A 32 9.49 -12.31 -3.63
C ILE A 32 9.59 -12.22 -2.11
N ARG A 33 10.81 -12.18 -1.56
CA ARG A 33 11.05 -12.23 -0.10
C ARG A 33 10.27 -11.18 0.69
N PRO A 34 10.23 -9.89 0.30
CA PRO A 34 9.45 -8.87 1.01
C PRO A 34 7.95 -9.21 1.06
N THR A 35 7.37 -9.67 -0.05
CA THR A 35 5.95 -10.04 -0.12
C THR A 35 5.66 -11.27 0.73
N TRP A 36 6.54 -12.27 0.68
CA TRP A 36 6.38 -13.47 1.50
C TRP A 36 6.46 -13.15 3.00
N ALA A 37 7.38 -12.28 3.41
CA ALA A 37 7.47 -11.81 4.79
C ALA A 37 6.23 -11.00 5.20
N MET A 38 5.71 -10.16 4.31
CA MET A 38 4.49 -9.37 4.56
C MET A 38 3.25 -10.25 4.70
N ASN A 39 3.09 -11.25 3.83
CA ASN A 39 1.98 -12.21 3.91
C ASN A 39 2.03 -13.03 5.20
N GLN A 40 3.20 -13.58 5.54
CA GLN A 40 3.38 -14.31 6.81
C GLN A 40 3.07 -13.42 8.03
N ALA A 41 3.50 -12.16 8.01
CA ALA A 41 3.18 -11.22 9.07
C ALA A 41 1.67 -10.96 9.18
N ASN A 42 0.96 -10.89 8.04
CA ASN A 42 -0.49 -10.70 8.00
C ASN A 42 -1.24 -11.92 8.57
N ASP A 43 -0.82 -13.13 8.20
CA ASP A 43 -1.47 -14.37 8.66
C ASP A 43 -1.28 -14.58 10.16
N ARG A 44 -0.08 -14.35 10.69
CA ARG A 44 0.18 -14.38 12.15
C ARG A 44 -0.65 -13.38 12.94
N ASN A 45 -1.10 -12.30 12.30
CA ASN A 45 -1.90 -11.28 12.98
C ASN A 45 -3.37 -11.67 13.10
N ARG A 46 -3.89 -12.50 12.19
CA ARG A 46 -5.29 -12.97 12.24
C ARG A 46 -5.52 -14.00 13.34
N SER A 47 -4.50 -14.75 13.72
CA SER A 47 -4.58 -15.79 14.77
C SER A 47 -4.30 -15.26 16.20
N SER A 48 -3.94 -13.99 16.35
CA SER A 48 -3.61 -13.41 17.65
C SER A 48 -4.84 -12.77 18.30
N ASN A 49 -5.35 -13.36 19.39
CA ASN A 49 -6.39 -12.75 20.25
C ASN A 49 -5.89 -11.54 21.07
N ARG A 50 -4.72 -10.98 20.75
CA ARG A 50 -4.07 -9.91 21.51
C ARG A 50 -4.40 -8.55 20.91
N LYS A 51 -4.69 -7.56 21.76
CA LYS A 51 -4.92 -6.17 21.31
C LYS A 51 -3.74 -5.69 20.45
N PRO A 52 -4.00 -5.00 19.32
CA PRO A 52 -2.95 -4.48 18.44
C PRO A 52 -1.99 -3.56 19.21
N SER A 53 -0.69 -3.62 18.92
CA SER A 53 0.24 -2.59 19.41
C SER A 53 -0.14 -1.22 18.86
N LEU A 54 0.23 -0.14 19.57
CA LEU A 54 -0.05 1.24 19.13
C LEU A 54 0.48 1.51 17.71
N GLN A 55 1.71 1.06 17.43
CA GLN A 55 2.32 1.20 16.12
C GLN A 55 1.54 0.47 15.01
N ARG A 56 0.93 -0.68 15.33
CA ARG A 56 0.09 -1.45 14.40
C ARG A 56 -1.24 -0.75 14.15
N TRP A 57 -1.88 -0.26 15.22
CA TRP A 57 -3.11 0.50 15.12
C TRP A 57 -2.93 1.77 14.28
N LEU A 58 -1.85 2.51 14.51
CA LEU A 58 -1.49 3.69 13.71
C LEU A 58 -1.28 3.34 12.24
N ARG A 59 -0.57 2.23 11.96
CA ARG A 59 -0.38 1.74 10.58
C ARG A 59 -1.70 1.39 9.90
N GLY A 60 -2.59 0.66 10.57
CA GLY A 60 -3.91 0.33 10.03
C GLY A 60 -4.73 1.58 9.73
N ARG A 61 -4.68 2.58 10.61
CA ARG A 61 -5.40 3.85 10.42
C ARG A 61 -4.82 4.68 9.27
N LEU A 62 -3.50 4.67 9.11
CA LEU A 62 -2.82 5.31 7.97
C LEU A 62 -3.21 4.64 6.64
N VAL A 63 -3.20 3.30 6.57
CA VAL A 63 -3.62 2.55 5.38
C VAL A 63 -5.07 2.84 5.02
N GLY A 64 -5.97 2.85 6.02
CA GLY A 64 -7.36 3.23 5.80
C GLY A 64 -7.52 4.65 5.26
N ALA A 65 -6.76 5.61 5.80
CA ALA A 65 -6.75 6.98 5.29
C ALA A 65 -6.23 7.06 3.84
N MET A 66 -5.18 6.31 3.50
CA MET A 66 -4.65 6.23 2.13
C MET A 66 -5.67 5.65 1.16
N LEU A 67 -6.35 4.57 1.52
CA LEU A 67 -7.39 3.95 0.69
C LEU A 67 -8.57 4.91 0.46
N ASN A 68 -8.99 5.65 1.48
CA ASN A 68 -10.03 6.68 1.33
C ASN A 68 -9.58 7.81 0.39
N ALA A 69 -8.33 8.26 0.53
CA ALA A 69 -7.77 9.32 -0.30
C ALA A 69 -7.57 8.89 -1.76
N ALA A 70 -7.24 7.62 -2.01
CA ALA A 70 -7.12 7.04 -3.34
C ALA A 70 -8.43 7.11 -4.15
N GLY A 71 -9.58 7.12 -3.47
CA GLY A 71 -10.87 7.33 -4.14
C GLY A 71 -11.02 8.71 -4.81
N ASP A 72 -10.32 9.74 -4.29
CA ASP A 72 -10.46 11.13 -4.72
C ASP A 72 -9.18 11.73 -5.36
N ASP A 73 -8.01 11.11 -5.19
CA ASP A 73 -6.71 11.60 -5.70
C ASP A 73 -5.97 10.49 -6.49
N THR A 74 -5.91 10.65 -7.82
CA THR A 74 -5.26 9.70 -8.74
C THR A 74 -3.77 9.52 -8.46
N ALA A 75 -3.06 10.55 -7.97
CA ALA A 75 -1.64 10.43 -7.65
C ALA A 75 -1.41 9.56 -6.41
N VAL A 76 -2.33 9.63 -5.43
CA VAL A 76 -2.32 8.72 -4.28
C VAL A 76 -2.56 7.28 -4.74
N THR A 77 -3.50 7.09 -5.67
CA THR A 77 -3.78 5.77 -6.28
C THR A 77 -2.58 5.22 -7.03
N GLU A 78 -1.94 6.00 -7.90
CA GLU A 78 -0.76 5.57 -8.64
C GLU A 78 0.37 5.16 -7.69
N ARG A 79 0.65 5.99 -6.67
CA ARG A 79 1.73 5.72 -5.72
C ARG A 79 1.43 4.49 -4.88
N LEU A 80 0.19 4.34 -4.44
CA LEU A 80 -0.26 3.16 -3.70
C LEU A 80 -0.11 1.91 -4.56
N LEU A 81 -0.55 1.93 -5.82
CA LEU A 81 -0.43 0.81 -6.75
C LEU A 81 1.03 0.45 -7.04
N ARG A 82 1.90 1.44 -7.26
CA ARG A 82 3.33 1.19 -7.49
C ARG A 82 3.98 0.50 -6.29
N VAL A 83 3.62 0.90 -5.08
CA VAL A 83 4.16 0.29 -3.86
C VAL A 83 3.55 -1.10 -3.60
N THR A 84 2.24 -1.27 -3.78
CA THR A 84 1.58 -2.58 -3.58
C THR A 84 2.06 -3.61 -4.60
N HIS A 85 2.36 -3.18 -5.82
CA HIS A 85 2.96 -4.02 -6.86
C HIS A 85 4.49 -4.12 -6.77
N LEU A 86 5.12 -3.56 -5.72
CA LEU A 86 6.56 -3.62 -5.46
C LEU A 86 7.42 -3.04 -6.58
N VAL A 87 6.82 -2.16 -7.38
CA VAL A 87 7.53 -1.34 -8.36
C VAL A 87 8.39 -0.32 -7.62
N ASP A 88 7.83 0.25 -6.55
CA ASP A 88 8.50 1.18 -5.65
C ASP A 88 8.66 0.58 -4.24
N PRO A 89 9.75 0.90 -3.51
CA PRO A 89 9.93 0.40 -2.16
C PRO A 89 8.89 1.03 -1.19
N PRO A 90 8.48 0.30 -0.14
CA PRO A 90 7.42 0.73 0.78
C PRO A 90 7.75 2.02 1.55
N VAL A 91 9.03 2.39 1.65
CA VAL A 91 9.47 3.68 2.21
C VAL A 91 8.90 4.88 1.46
N ARG A 92 8.56 4.73 0.17
CA ARG A 92 7.94 5.80 -0.63
C ARG A 92 6.54 6.18 -0.14
N LEU A 93 5.89 5.36 0.69
CA LEU A 93 4.62 5.73 1.35
C LEU A 93 4.81 6.71 2.51
N GLN A 94 6.04 6.91 2.97
CA GLN A 94 6.39 7.89 4.01
C GLN A 94 6.71 9.26 3.43
N ASP A 95 6.55 9.44 2.12
CA ASP A 95 6.80 10.72 1.47
C ASP A 95 5.87 11.80 2.05
N PRO A 96 6.42 12.94 2.53
CA PRO A 96 5.63 13.97 3.18
C PRO A 96 4.60 14.60 2.23
N THR A 97 4.88 14.68 0.93
CA THR A 97 3.93 15.21 -0.06
C THR A 97 2.72 14.28 -0.23
N LEU A 98 2.96 12.97 -0.24
CA LEU A 98 1.89 11.96 -0.28
C LEU A 98 1.04 12.01 0.99
N LEU A 99 1.69 12.09 2.16
CA LEU A 99 1.00 12.18 3.45
C LEU A 99 0.11 13.43 3.54
N LEU A 100 0.59 14.57 3.07
CA LEU A 100 -0.19 15.82 3.01
C LEU A 100 -1.42 15.69 2.11
N ARG A 101 -1.28 15.05 0.94
CA ARG A 101 -2.40 14.77 0.02
C ARG A 101 -3.45 13.89 0.67
N VAL A 102 -3.01 12.81 1.32
CA VAL A 102 -3.88 11.89 2.05
C VAL A 102 -4.63 12.61 3.16
N LEU A 103 -3.94 13.43 3.96
CA LEU A 103 -4.55 14.25 5.01
C LEU A 103 -5.60 15.20 4.45
N ARG A 104 -5.27 15.93 3.37
CA ARG A 104 -6.17 16.90 2.73
C ARG A 104 -7.43 16.23 2.17
N ALA A 105 -7.29 15.09 1.51
CA ALA A 105 -8.41 14.32 0.98
C ALA A 105 -9.35 13.83 2.10
N ASN A 106 -8.80 13.27 3.18
CA ASN A 106 -9.58 12.80 4.32
C ASN A 106 -10.28 13.94 5.08
N LEU A 107 -9.62 15.10 5.25
CA LEU A 107 -10.24 16.29 5.84
C LEU A 107 -11.41 16.77 5.01
N ARG A 108 -11.25 16.89 3.69
CA ARG A 108 -12.33 17.29 2.76
C ARG A 108 -13.54 16.35 2.88
N GLN A 109 -13.33 15.04 2.91
CA GLN A 109 -14.43 14.08 3.09
C GLN A 109 -15.11 14.24 4.45
N ARG A 110 -14.36 14.46 5.52
CA ARG A 110 -14.92 14.65 6.86
C ARG A 110 -15.77 15.92 6.94
N PHE A 111 -15.34 17.01 6.31
CA PHE A 111 -16.14 18.24 6.20
C PHE A 111 -17.43 18.03 5.40
N ARG A 112 -17.36 17.33 4.26
CA ARG A 112 -18.56 16.98 3.47
C ARG A 112 -19.57 16.16 4.28
N ARG A 113 -19.12 15.14 5.02
CA ARG A 113 -19.98 14.33 5.89
C ARG A 113 -20.62 15.14 7.02
N ALA A 114 -19.84 16.02 7.65
CA ALA A 114 -20.36 16.90 8.71
C ALA A 114 -21.45 17.85 8.17
N GLN A 115 -21.26 18.37 6.95
CA GLN A 115 -22.24 19.22 6.29
C GLN A 115 -23.53 18.46 5.94
N GLN A 116 -23.42 17.22 5.43
CA GLN A 116 -24.57 16.37 5.12
C GLN A 116 -25.40 16.01 6.37
N HIS A 117 -24.75 15.66 7.48
CA HIS A 117 -25.45 15.40 8.74
C HIS A 117 -26.23 16.62 9.25
N ARG A 118 -25.69 17.82 9.08
CA ARG A 118 -26.37 19.06 9.46
C ARG A 118 -27.60 19.32 8.60
N HIS A 119 -27.55 19.03 7.30
CA HIS A 119 -28.72 19.17 6.41
C HIS A 119 -29.82 18.14 6.69
N HIS A 120 -29.48 16.91 7.08
CA HIS A 120 -30.48 15.90 7.41
C HIS A 120 -31.24 16.23 8.71
N ARG A 121 -30.55 16.70 9.76
CA ARG A 121 -31.22 17.13 11.00
C ARG A 121 -32.17 18.30 10.81
N LEU A 122 -31.83 19.24 9.91
CA LEU A 122 -32.68 20.39 9.62
C LEU A 122 -33.94 19.99 8.82
N ARG A 123 -33.92 18.86 8.11
CA ARG A 123 -35.07 18.32 7.38
C ARG A 123 -36.03 17.49 8.25
N GLU A 124 -35.55 16.90 9.34
CA GLU A 124 -36.40 16.18 10.31
C GLU A 124 -37.03 17.11 11.36
N ALA A 125 -36.57 18.36 11.44
CA ALA A 125 -37.05 19.35 12.39
C ALA A 125 -38.13 20.30 11.83
N LEU A 126 -38.53 20.10 10.57
CA LEU A 126 -39.62 20.81 9.87
C LEU A 126 -40.74 19.83 9.57
#